data_AF-A0A098AXK7-F1
#
_entry.id   AF-A0A098AXK7-F1
#
_cell.length_a   1.000
_cell.length_b   1.000
_cell.length_c   1.000
_cell.angle_alpha   90.00
_cell.angle_beta   90.00
_cell.angle_gamma   90.00
#
_symmetry.space_group_name_H-M   'P 1'
#
loop_
_entity.id
_entity.type
_entity.pdbx_description
1 polymer ?
#
loop_
_entity_poly.entity_id
_entity_poly.type
_entity_poly.pdbx_seq_one_letter_code
_entity_poly.pdbx_strand_id
1 'polypeptide(L)'
;MDYQTDNVFEAIWVGCAMLSYSVYSEILNKGNTPTKDSFWFTQTQIQIQAQQFCAKVIQPARLSQWTNADHTNNSYNYLRANGKLRRLTARGELRGNKEVPEELSQHSEFYLTISEEKLITIGQLTDWVNTKYTGIILGDHPQAMNLDIKPQELKPNNVSVSESKTETQDHPTKGCPSLNLISYLSDFLFKIKSGEIEVYNEFSVQFELAIFLRARLDNQYKIQLERNISLFDLNKSSFLKREMDIVIFDESKSEKYCIEIKYPNNGQYPEQMFSICKDIKFLEQLQEHGFSKSYELVIVSSDLYYINKGGSDIYDMFRKDKLLRGRIIKPTGRKDEELILDGKYRLNWIDMNGELKALIIPV
;
A
#
# COMPACT_ATOMS: atom_id res chain seq x y z
N MET A 1 13.30 -6.13 19.57
CA MET A 1 14.13 -5.17 18.82
C MET A 1 13.82 -5.37 17.36
N ASP A 2 13.61 -4.29 16.62
CA ASP A 2 13.33 -4.35 15.19
C ASP A 2 14.62 -4.70 14.43
N TYR A 3 14.48 -5.55 13.42
CA TYR A 3 15.63 -5.99 12.65
C TYR A 3 16.19 -4.89 11.74
N GLN A 4 17.50 -4.66 11.83
CA GLN A 4 18.29 -3.84 10.91
C GLN A 4 19.66 -4.50 10.73
N THR A 5 20.22 -4.44 9.51
CA THR A 5 21.54 -4.99 9.18
C THR A 5 22.32 -4.08 8.23
N ASP A 6 23.63 -4.00 8.42
CA ASP A 6 24.54 -3.37 7.46
C ASP A 6 25.03 -4.35 6.36
N ASN A 7 24.59 -5.61 6.44
CA ASN A 7 24.88 -6.63 5.45
C ASN A 7 23.82 -6.63 4.34
N VAL A 8 24.18 -6.01 3.21
CA VAL A 8 23.32 -5.88 2.03
C VAL A 8 22.80 -7.24 1.54
N PHE A 9 23.61 -8.30 1.60
CA PHE A 9 23.21 -9.61 1.08
C PHE A 9 22.21 -10.30 2.02
N GLU A 10 22.39 -10.14 3.32
CA GLU A 10 21.45 -10.61 4.34
C GLU A 10 20.10 -9.90 4.21
N ALA A 11 20.10 -8.57 4.05
CA ALA A 11 18.89 -7.79 3.81
C ALA A 11 18.13 -8.25 2.56
N ILE A 12 18.83 -8.60 1.47
CA ILE A 12 18.20 -9.16 0.26
C ILE A 12 17.51 -10.49 0.54
N TRP A 13 18.16 -11.38 1.29
CA TRP A 13 17.58 -12.67 1.65
C TRP A 13 16.33 -12.47 2.52
N VAL A 14 16.43 -11.65 3.58
CA VAL A 14 15.30 -11.35 4.49
C VAL A 14 14.16 -10.67 3.73
N GLY A 15 14.45 -9.72 2.85
CA GLY A 15 13.44 -9.04 2.04
C GLY A 15 12.68 -9.99 1.11
N CYS A 16 13.39 -10.89 0.41
CA CYS A 16 12.73 -11.88 -0.44
C CYS A 16 11.95 -12.92 0.38
N ALA A 17 12.45 -13.32 1.56
CA ALA A 17 11.76 -14.22 2.46
C ALA A 17 10.46 -13.58 3.00
N MET A 18 10.50 -12.31 3.39
CA MET A 18 9.33 -11.54 3.84
C MET A 18 8.27 -11.42 2.75
N LEU A 19 8.64 -11.04 1.52
CA LEU A 19 7.69 -11.02 0.40
C LEU A 19 7.04 -12.38 0.17
N SER A 20 7.84 -13.45 0.25
CA SER A 20 7.34 -14.82 0.10
C SER A 20 6.34 -15.18 1.20
N TYR A 21 6.64 -14.83 2.45
CA TYR A 21 5.76 -15.08 3.59
C TYR A 21 4.45 -14.28 3.51
N SER A 22 4.53 -13.01 3.07
CA SER A 22 3.35 -12.15 2.91
C SER A 22 2.39 -12.71 1.85
N VAL A 23 2.91 -13.10 0.68
CA VAL A 23 2.11 -13.74 -0.37
C VAL A 23 1.51 -15.07 0.12
N TYR A 24 2.30 -15.89 0.80
CA TYR A 24 1.81 -17.13 1.40
C TYR A 24 0.62 -16.89 2.33
N SER A 25 0.76 -15.94 3.26
CA SER A 25 -0.29 -15.58 4.22
C SER A 25 -1.54 -15.05 3.53
N GLU A 26 -1.39 -14.20 2.51
CA GLU A 26 -2.51 -13.65 1.75
C GLU A 26 -3.28 -14.75 1.00
N ILE A 27 -2.56 -15.68 0.36
CA ILE A 27 -3.17 -16.79 -0.36
C ILE A 27 -3.98 -17.68 0.60
N LEU A 28 -3.43 -18.00 1.77
CA LEU A 28 -4.14 -18.78 2.79
C LEU A 28 -5.37 -18.05 3.34
N ASN A 29 -5.26 -16.75 3.60
CA ASN A 29 -6.39 -15.94 4.08
C ASN A 29 -7.55 -15.90 3.06
N LYS A 30 -7.25 -16.06 1.77
CA LYS A 30 -8.24 -16.18 0.70
C LYS A 30 -8.78 -17.62 0.51
N GLY A 31 -8.35 -18.57 1.35
CA GLY A 31 -8.74 -19.99 1.25
C GLY A 31 -8.09 -20.73 0.08
N ASN A 32 -7.04 -20.18 -0.52
CA ASN A 32 -6.35 -20.76 -1.67
C ASN A 32 -5.08 -21.51 -1.24
N THR A 33 -4.56 -22.35 -2.13
CA THR A 33 -3.31 -23.10 -1.90
C THR A 33 -2.16 -22.45 -2.67
N PRO A 34 -1.06 -22.04 -2.00
CA PRO A 34 0.11 -21.48 -2.67
C PRO A 34 0.84 -22.55 -3.47
N THR A 35 1.34 -22.17 -4.63
CA THR A 35 2.13 -23.04 -5.52
C THR A 35 3.52 -22.44 -5.73
N LYS A 36 4.43 -23.20 -6.34
CA LYS A 36 5.77 -22.69 -6.68
C LYS A 36 5.74 -21.40 -7.52
N ASP A 37 4.68 -21.20 -8.31
CA ASP A 37 4.53 -20.06 -9.20
C ASP A 37 4.03 -18.81 -8.47
N SER A 38 3.60 -18.94 -7.20
CA SER A 38 3.15 -17.82 -6.37
C SER A 38 4.29 -16.89 -5.93
N PHE A 39 5.55 -17.34 -5.95
CA PHE A 39 6.66 -16.67 -5.26
C PHE A 39 7.65 -15.98 -6.19
N TRP A 40 7.19 -15.50 -7.35
CA TRP A 40 8.04 -14.78 -8.30
C TRP A 40 7.83 -13.27 -8.20
N PHE A 41 8.92 -12.54 -7.95
CA PHE A 41 8.92 -11.10 -7.72
C PHE A 41 9.84 -10.40 -8.72
N THR A 42 9.56 -9.14 -9.03
CA THR A 42 10.52 -8.29 -9.73
C THR A 42 11.72 -7.98 -8.83
N GLN A 43 12.87 -7.69 -9.44
CA GLN A 43 14.05 -7.25 -8.68
C GLN A 43 13.76 -5.98 -7.88
N THR A 44 12.95 -5.07 -8.42
CA THR A 44 12.54 -3.84 -7.73
C THR A 44 11.73 -4.12 -6.47
N GLN A 45 10.79 -5.07 -6.49
CA GLN A 45 10.04 -5.44 -5.28
C GLN A 45 10.96 -5.96 -4.18
N ILE A 46 11.89 -6.86 -4.52
CA ILE A 46 12.85 -7.40 -3.54
C ILE A 46 13.78 -6.29 -3.04
N GLN A 47 14.25 -5.41 -3.91
CA GLN A 47 15.12 -4.30 -3.56
C GLN A 47 14.43 -3.35 -2.57
N ILE A 48 13.18 -2.96 -2.84
CA ILE A 48 12.39 -2.10 -1.95
C ILE A 48 12.21 -2.77 -0.58
N GLN A 49 11.80 -4.04 -0.56
CA GLN A 49 11.60 -4.76 0.70
C GLN A 49 12.91 -4.90 1.49
N ALA A 50 14.02 -5.22 0.81
CA ALA A 50 15.32 -5.37 1.45
C ALA A 50 15.87 -4.04 1.98
N GLN A 51 15.59 -2.92 1.30
CA GLN A 51 16.05 -1.59 1.71
C GLN A 51 15.46 -1.16 3.07
N GLN A 52 14.30 -1.69 3.47
CA GLN A 52 13.68 -1.45 4.79
C GLN A 52 14.54 -1.93 5.96
N PHE A 53 15.43 -2.91 5.72
CA PHE A 53 16.26 -3.53 6.75
C PHE A 53 17.74 -3.15 6.64
N CYS A 54 18.11 -2.30 5.68
CA CYS A 54 19.50 -1.98 5.41
C CYS A 54 19.69 -0.50 5.17
N ALA A 55 20.56 0.13 5.96
CA ALA A 55 20.93 1.53 5.76
C ALA A 55 21.74 1.75 4.48
N LYS A 56 22.43 0.72 3.98
CA LYS A 56 23.22 0.80 2.75
C LYS A 56 22.34 0.66 1.53
N VAL A 57 22.59 1.49 0.53
CA VAL A 57 21.88 1.42 -0.76
C VAL A 57 22.13 0.07 -1.42
N ILE A 58 21.04 -0.66 -1.69
CA ILE A 58 21.09 -1.94 -2.36
C ILE A 58 21.13 -1.69 -3.86
N GLN A 59 22.27 -1.96 -4.50
CA GLN A 59 22.42 -1.78 -5.95
C GLN A 59 21.72 -2.91 -6.73
N PRO A 60 21.16 -2.63 -7.92
CA PRO A 60 20.48 -3.66 -8.74
C PRO A 60 21.35 -4.89 -9.05
N ALA A 61 22.66 -4.69 -9.25
CA ALA A 61 23.62 -5.76 -9.47
C ALA A 61 23.64 -6.81 -8.35
N ARG A 62 23.29 -6.41 -7.11
CA ARG A 62 23.24 -7.32 -5.97
C ARG A 62 22.17 -8.40 -6.15
N LEU A 63 21.03 -8.05 -6.74
CA LEU A 63 19.92 -8.97 -7.01
C LEU A 63 20.02 -9.67 -8.37
N SER A 64 20.55 -8.98 -9.38
CA SER A 64 20.61 -9.53 -10.74
C SER A 64 21.74 -10.54 -10.92
N GLN A 65 22.86 -10.34 -10.22
CA GLN A 65 24.09 -11.12 -10.33
C GLN A 65 24.53 -11.73 -9.01
N TRP A 66 24.77 -10.93 -7.97
CA TRP A 66 25.59 -11.41 -6.83
C TRP A 66 24.88 -12.45 -5.97
N THR A 67 23.57 -12.30 -5.75
CA THR A 67 22.75 -13.26 -4.99
C THR A 67 21.97 -14.23 -5.87
N ASN A 68 22.07 -14.12 -7.19
CA ASN A 68 21.32 -14.90 -8.15
C ASN A 68 22.08 -16.17 -8.55
N ALA A 69 21.63 -17.34 -8.10
CA ALA A 69 22.29 -18.62 -8.35
C ALA A 69 22.32 -19.02 -9.83
N ASP A 70 21.43 -18.47 -10.66
CA ASP A 70 21.39 -18.76 -12.10
C ASP A 70 22.32 -17.84 -12.91
N HIS A 71 23.07 -16.95 -12.25
CA HIS A 71 24.08 -16.11 -12.88
C HIS A 71 25.47 -16.77 -12.78
N THR A 72 26.24 -16.79 -13.88
CA THR A 72 27.53 -17.49 -13.96
C THR A 72 28.59 -16.99 -12.97
N ASN A 73 28.53 -15.71 -12.62
CA ASN A 73 29.46 -15.04 -11.69
C ASN A 73 28.76 -14.58 -10.40
N ASN A 74 28.00 -15.45 -9.76
CA ASN A 74 27.33 -15.16 -8.50
C ASN A 74 28.26 -15.42 -7.28
N SER A 75 27.96 -14.77 -6.16
CA SER A 75 28.71 -14.92 -4.90
C SER A 75 27.92 -15.67 -3.83
N TYR A 76 26.59 -15.52 -3.88
CA TYR A 76 25.61 -16.15 -3.02
C TYR A 76 24.50 -16.75 -3.88
N ASN A 77 23.82 -17.75 -3.35
CA ASN A 77 22.78 -18.50 -4.05
C ASN A 77 21.40 -18.26 -3.44
N TYR A 78 21.12 -17.04 -2.99
CA TYR A 78 19.90 -16.71 -2.26
C TYR A 78 18.65 -16.64 -3.15
N LEU A 79 18.83 -16.32 -4.43
CA LEU A 79 17.75 -16.13 -5.39
C LEU A 79 17.89 -17.05 -6.60
N ARG A 80 16.74 -17.49 -7.14
CA ARG A 80 16.59 -18.13 -8.45
C ARG A 80 15.97 -17.18 -9.46
N ALA A 81 16.27 -17.33 -10.74
CA ALA A 81 15.80 -16.47 -11.82
C ALA A 81 14.76 -17.16 -12.72
N ASN A 82 13.75 -16.39 -13.12
CA ASN A 82 12.86 -16.70 -14.23
C ASN A 82 12.68 -15.42 -15.08
N GLY A 83 13.53 -15.28 -16.11
CA GLY A 83 13.63 -14.04 -16.88
C GLY A 83 13.97 -12.84 -15.98
N LYS A 84 13.06 -11.85 -15.96
CA LYS A 84 13.20 -10.63 -15.13
C LYS A 84 12.82 -10.85 -13.66
N LEU A 85 12.18 -11.97 -13.34
CA LEU A 85 11.68 -12.29 -12.00
C LEU A 85 12.71 -13.06 -11.18
N ARG A 86 12.56 -12.98 -9.87
CA ARG A 86 13.36 -13.65 -8.87
C ARG A 86 12.47 -14.28 -7.82
N ARG A 87 12.91 -15.41 -7.26
CA ARG A 87 12.34 -16.00 -6.05
C ARG A 87 13.46 -16.40 -5.11
N LEU A 88 13.12 -16.68 -3.85
CA LEU A 88 14.08 -17.25 -2.92
C LEU A 88 14.50 -18.66 -3.36
N THR A 89 15.76 -19.01 -3.14
CA THR A 89 16.23 -20.38 -3.29
C THR A 89 15.72 -21.20 -2.10
N ALA A 90 15.11 -22.35 -2.37
CA ALA A 90 14.64 -23.25 -1.32
C ALA A 90 15.83 -23.96 -0.66
N ARG A 91 15.66 -24.36 0.61
CA ARG A 91 16.70 -25.07 1.34
C ARG A 91 16.99 -26.43 0.68
N GLY A 92 18.26 -26.68 0.36
CA GLY A 92 18.71 -27.90 -0.30
C GLY A 92 18.55 -27.90 -1.82
N GLU A 93 17.93 -26.88 -2.42
CA GLU A 93 17.75 -26.77 -3.88
C GLU A 93 19.08 -26.79 -4.65
N LEU A 94 20.13 -26.26 -4.03
CA LEU A 94 21.51 -26.20 -4.49
C LEU A 94 22.45 -26.89 -3.49
N ARG A 95 21.95 -27.93 -2.80
CA ARG A 95 22.69 -28.76 -1.85
C ARG A 95 23.30 -27.97 -0.69
N GLY A 96 22.63 -26.90 -0.26
CA GLY A 96 23.07 -26.08 0.88
C GLY A 96 24.18 -25.08 0.55
N ASN A 97 24.59 -24.96 -0.71
CA ASN A 97 25.66 -24.05 -1.10
C ASN A 97 25.20 -22.60 -1.04
N LYS A 98 25.47 -21.88 0.06
CA LYS A 98 25.20 -20.44 0.24
C LYS A 98 23.76 -20.02 -0.12
N GLU A 99 22.78 -20.84 0.24
CA GLU A 99 21.35 -20.58 0.01
C GLU A 99 20.73 -19.66 1.07
N VAL A 100 21.39 -19.55 2.22
CA VAL A 100 20.98 -18.76 3.40
C VAL A 100 22.21 -18.01 3.94
N PRO A 101 22.09 -16.76 4.43
CA PRO A 101 23.19 -16.04 5.05
C PRO A 101 23.70 -16.75 6.32
N GLU A 102 25.01 -16.89 6.46
CA GLU A 102 25.65 -17.63 7.57
C GLU A 102 25.38 -16.97 8.94
N GLU A 103 25.38 -15.65 8.99
CA GLU A 103 25.24 -14.87 10.23
C GLU A 103 23.78 -14.64 10.64
N LEU A 104 22.80 -15.01 9.81
CA LEU A 104 21.38 -14.74 10.06
C LEU A 104 20.88 -15.34 11.39
N SER A 105 21.48 -16.45 11.82
CA SER A 105 21.17 -17.09 13.11
C SER A 105 21.44 -16.21 14.33
N GLN A 106 22.37 -15.26 14.24
CA GLN A 106 22.67 -14.31 15.31
C GLN A 106 21.53 -13.31 15.52
N HIS A 107 20.66 -13.17 14.51
CA HIS A 107 19.52 -12.27 14.52
C HIS A 107 18.18 -12.98 14.79
N SER A 108 18.18 -14.26 15.20
CA SER A 108 16.96 -15.10 15.32
C SER A 108 15.84 -14.48 16.14
N GLU A 109 16.18 -13.71 17.17
CA GLU A 109 15.24 -13.07 18.12
C GLU A 109 14.75 -11.69 17.68
N PHE A 110 15.29 -11.14 16.58
CA PHE A 110 14.84 -9.84 16.06
C PHE A 110 13.51 -9.99 15.34
N TYR A 111 12.67 -8.98 15.50
CA TYR A 111 11.33 -8.97 14.95
C TYR A 111 11.29 -8.29 13.57
N LEU A 112 10.43 -8.83 12.73
CA LEU A 112 10.03 -8.33 11.44
C LEU A 112 8.52 -8.10 11.46
N THR A 113 8.10 -6.94 10.99
CA THR A 113 6.68 -6.58 10.90
C THR A 113 6.10 -7.11 9.59
N ILE A 114 5.13 -8.02 9.67
CA ILE A 114 4.38 -8.53 8.51
C ILE A 114 3.11 -7.69 8.30
N SER A 115 2.44 -7.33 9.40
CA SER A 115 1.26 -6.46 9.45
C SER A 115 1.13 -5.86 10.86
N GLU A 116 0.23 -4.90 11.05
CA GLU A 116 0.02 -4.18 12.32
C GLU A 116 -0.12 -5.04 13.58
N GLU A 117 -0.69 -6.23 13.47
CA GLU A 117 -0.89 -7.14 14.60
C GLU A 117 0.01 -8.37 14.56
N LYS A 118 0.89 -8.48 13.55
CA LYS A 118 1.69 -9.68 13.31
C LYS A 118 3.14 -9.34 13.14
N LEU A 119 3.89 -9.70 14.18
CA LEU A 119 5.33 -9.80 14.15
C LEU A 119 5.71 -11.26 13.88
N ILE A 120 6.81 -11.45 13.16
CA ILE A 120 7.53 -12.71 13.07
C ILE A 120 8.97 -12.45 13.44
N THR A 121 9.60 -13.38 14.15
CA THR A 121 11.04 -13.28 14.37
C THR A 121 11.80 -13.75 13.13
N ILE A 122 13.05 -13.34 12.96
CA ILE A 122 13.90 -13.89 11.90
C ILE A 122 14.05 -15.40 12.02
N GLY A 123 14.13 -15.93 13.24
CA GLY A 123 14.13 -17.37 13.49
C GLY A 123 12.89 -18.05 12.93
N GLN A 124 11.70 -17.52 13.24
CA GLN A 124 10.43 -18.04 12.73
C GLN A 124 10.32 -17.93 11.20
N LEU A 125 10.77 -16.81 10.61
CA LEU A 125 10.80 -16.64 9.15
C LEU A 125 11.75 -17.66 8.50
N THR A 126 12.92 -17.87 9.10
CA THR A 126 13.93 -18.84 8.64
C THR A 126 13.41 -20.27 8.72
N ASP A 127 12.75 -20.63 9.82
CA ASP A 127 12.11 -21.93 9.99
C ASP A 127 11.01 -22.15 8.96
N TRP A 128 10.18 -21.14 8.69
CA TRP A 128 9.17 -21.20 7.64
C TRP A 128 9.81 -21.40 6.25
N VAL A 129 10.90 -20.70 5.94
CA VAL A 129 11.64 -20.88 4.68
C VAL A 129 12.17 -22.31 4.56
N ASN A 130 12.82 -22.81 5.61
CA ASN A 130 13.43 -24.14 5.64
C ASN A 130 12.42 -25.29 5.61
N THR A 131 11.17 -25.04 5.98
CA THR A 131 10.11 -26.06 6.05
C THR A 131 9.04 -25.85 4.99
N LYS A 132 8.06 -24.97 5.25
CA LYS A 132 6.86 -24.79 4.43
C LYS A 132 7.19 -24.27 3.04
N TYR A 133 7.98 -23.20 2.94
CA TYR A 133 8.39 -22.65 1.65
C TYR A 133 9.14 -23.69 0.81
N THR A 134 10.15 -24.33 1.41
CA THR A 134 10.96 -25.36 0.74
C THR A 134 10.09 -26.52 0.25
N GLY A 135 9.12 -26.99 1.03
CA GLY A 135 8.18 -28.02 0.60
C GLY A 135 7.31 -27.61 -0.59
N ILE A 136 6.86 -26.34 -0.63
CA ILE A 136 6.09 -25.83 -1.77
C ILE A 136 6.96 -25.73 -3.04
N ILE A 137 8.23 -25.33 -2.91
CA ILE A 137 9.13 -25.16 -4.05
C ILE A 137 9.64 -26.49 -4.60
N LEU A 138 10.08 -27.41 -3.75
CA LEU A 138 10.70 -28.68 -4.15
C LEU A 138 9.68 -29.80 -4.41
N GLY A 139 8.44 -29.67 -3.91
CA GLY A 139 7.41 -30.68 -4.06
C GLY A 139 7.57 -31.88 -3.11
N ASP A 140 8.59 -31.86 -2.25
CA ASP A 140 8.79 -32.84 -1.18
C ASP A 140 8.01 -32.40 0.06
N HIS A 141 7.14 -33.28 0.54
CA HIS A 141 6.33 -33.06 1.74
C HIS A 141 7.02 -33.79 2.91
N PRO A 142 7.98 -33.19 3.63
CA PRO A 142 8.20 -33.64 4.98
C PRO A 142 6.92 -33.34 5.74
N GLN A 143 6.42 -34.34 6.46
CA GLN A 143 5.26 -34.23 7.34
C GLN A 143 5.31 -32.85 8.01
N ALA A 144 4.28 -32.06 7.76
CA ALA A 144 4.10 -30.80 8.44
C ALA A 144 4.22 -31.08 9.95
N MET A 145 5.36 -30.74 10.56
CA MET A 145 5.28 -30.30 11.92
C MET A 145 4.30 -29.13 11.87
N ASN A 146 3.16 -29.30 12.55
CA ASN A 146 2.28 -28.20 12.92
C ASN A 146 3.06 -27.28 13.85
N LEU A 147 3.98 -26.52 13.27
CA LEU A 147 4.25 -25.18 13.73
C LEU A 147 3.22 -24.32 12.99
N ASP A 148 1.98 -24.36 13.49
CA ASP A 148 1.17 -23.16 13.46
C ASP A 148 2.00 -22.12 14.21
N ILE A 149 2.81 -21.36 13.48
CA ILE A 149 3.49 -20.19 14.04
C ILE A 149 2.35 -19.23 14.37
N LYS A 150 1.86 -19.31 15.61
CA LYS A 150 0.94 -18.32 16.15
C LYS A 150 1.74 -17.02 16.24
N PRO A 151 1.42 -15.99 15.43
CA PRO A 151 2.01 -14.67 15.64
C PRO A 151 1.74 -14.27 17.10
N GLN A 152 2.74 -13.71 17.78
CA GLN A 152 2.50 -13.17 19.11
C GLN A 152 1.61 -11.94 18.97
N GLU A 153 0.39 -12.03 19.49
CA GLU A 153 -0.49 -10.88 19.69
C GLU A 153 0.15 -9.93 20.70
N LEU A 154 0.20 -8.64 20.36
CA LEU A 154 0.61 -7.58 21.29
C LEU A 154 -0.43 -7.50 22.42
N LYS A 155 -0.08 -7.93 23.63
CA LYS A 155 -0.98 -7.79 24.80
C LYS A 155 -0.96 -6.33 25.30
N PRO A 156 -2.11 -5.67 25.45
CA PRO A 156 -2.20 -4.39 26.13
C PRO A 156 -1.95 -4.54 27.64
N ASN A 157 -1.20 -3.60 28.23
CA ASN A 157 -0.93 -3.54 29.66
C ASN A 157 -2.23 -3.35 30.46
N ASN A 158 -2.46 -4.23 31.43
CA ASN A 158 -3.60 -4.19 32.34
C ASN A 158 -3.57 -2.93 33.22
N VAL A 159 -4.49 -1.99 32.97
CA VAL A 159 -4.99 -1.07 34.01
C VAL A 159 -6.36 -1.58 34.43
N SER A 160 -6.44 -2.04 35.67
CA SER A 160 -7.66 -2.51 36.31
C SER A 160 -8.64 -1.35 36.53
N VAL A 161 -9.86 -1.48 36.00
CA VAL A 161 -11.00 -0.66 36.43
C VAL A 161 -12.13 -1.60 36.85
N SER A 162 -12.59 -1.39 38.08
CA SER A 162 -13.64 -2.11 38.79
C SER A 162 -15.02 -1.93 38.17
N GLU A 163 -15.79 -3.01 38.14
CA GLU A 163 -17.21 -3.03 37.74
C GLU A 163 -18.12 -2.25 38.71
N SER A 164 -19.10 -1.54 38.16
CA SER A 164 -20.37 -1.26 38.82
C SER A 164 -21.52 -1.34 37.81
N LYS A 165 -22.59 -2.03 38.21
CA LYS A 165 -23.72 -2.49 37.39
C LYS A 165 -24.73 -1.39 37.04
N THR A 166 -25.24 -1.51 35.80
CA THR A 166 -26.59 -1.24 35.26
C THR A 166 -27.45 -0.11 35.82
N GLU A 167 -27.86 0.80 34.93
CA GLU A 167 -29.26 1.24 34.79
C GLU A 167 -29.53 1.74 33.35
N THR A 168 -30.58 1.20 32.74
CA THR A 168 -31.12 1.59 31.43
C THR A 168 -31.85 2.93 31.53
N GLN A 169 -31.39 3.94 30.79
CA GLN A 169 -32.21 5.10 30.42
C GLN A 169 -31.90 5.54 28.99
N ASP A 170 -32.94 5.52 28.15
CA ASP A 170 -32.99 6.17 26.84
C ASP A 170 -32.68 7.66 26.98
N HIS A 171 -31.59 8.12 26.37
CA HIS A 171 -31.34 9.55 26.17
C HIS A 171 -30.43 9.79 24.94
N PRO A 172 -30.53 10.99 24.33
CA PRO A 172 -30.50 11.20 22.89
C PRO A 172 -29.09 11.10 22.30
N THR A 173 -29.03 10.71 21.02
CA THR A 173 -27.83 10.70 20.17
C THR A 173 -27.13 12.06 20.19
N LYS A 174 -26.18 12.22 21.12
CA LYS A 174 -25.16 13.26 21.04
C LYS A 174 -24.25 12.91 19.87
N GLY A 175 -24.36 13.69 18.79
CA GLY A 175 -23.53 13.54 17.59
C GLY A 175 -22.04 13.52 17.96
N CYS A 176 -21.37 12.43 17.60
CA CYS A 176 -19.92 12.40 17.57
C CYS A 176 -19.44 13.43 16.53
N PRO A 177 -18.45 14.29 16.82
CA PRO A 177 -17.96 15.23 15.83
C PRO A 177 -17.37 14.47 14.64
N SER A 178 -17.92 14.70 13.44
CA SER A 178 -17.47 14.06 12.20
C SER A 178 -15.97 14.24 11.99
N LEU A 179 -15.27 13.18 11.57
CA LEU A 179 -13.84 13.19 11.32
C LEU A 179 -13.43 14.34 10.36
N ASN A 180 -12.45 15.14 10.79
CA ASN A 180 -11.89 16.23 9.98
C ASN A 180 -10.74 15.74 9.09
N LEU A 181 -11.05 14.92 8.07
CA LEU A 181 -10.02 14.25 7.27
C LEU A 181 -9.10 15.21 6.49
N ILE A 182 -9.60 16.40 6.12
CA ILE A 182 -8.79 17.41 5.40
C ILE A 182 -7.58 17.91 6.22
N SER A 183 -7.68 18.00 7.55
CA SER A 183 -6.54 18.41 8.37
C SER A 183 -5.45 17.34 8.36
N TYR A 184 -5.83 16.06 8.43
CA TYR A 184 -4.89 14.95 8.34
C TYR A 184 -4.20 14.88 6.96
N LEU A 185 -4.93 15.10 5.87
CA LEU A 185 -4.34 15.19 4.53
C LEU A 185 -3.36 16.36 4.40
N SER A 186 -3.70 17.51 5.00
CA SER A 186 -2.83 18.69 5.01
C SER A 186 -1.54 18.44 5.80
N ASP A 187 -1.65 17.79 6.96
CA ASP A 187 -0.50 17.42 7.80
C ASP A 187 0.39 16.38 7.11
N PHE A 188 -0.21 15.42 6.41
CA PHE A 188 0.52 14.45 5.60
C PHE A 188 1.32 15.13 4.49
N LEU A 189 0.69 16.05 3.74
CA LEU A 189 1.40 16.85 2.75
C LEU A 189 2.51 17.70 3.37
N PHE A 190 2.31 18.24 4.58
CA PHE A 190 3.37 18.96 5.28
C PHE A 190 4.58 18.06 5.57
N LYS A 191 4.37 16.81 5.97
CA LYS A 191 5.46 15.85 6.21
C LYS A 191 6.21 15.45 4.94
N ILE A 192 5.51 15.32 3.82
CA ILE A 192 6.16 15.14 2.52
C ILE A 192 7.00 16.37 2.20
N LYS A 193 6.43 17.57 2.37
CA LYS A 193 7.11 18.85 2.12
C LYS A 193 8.34 19.05 2.99
N SER A 194 8.32 18.60 4.25
CA SER A 194 9.47 18.69 5.16
C SER A 194 10.53 17.61 4.93
N GLY A 195 10.28 16.65 4.03
CA GLY A 195 11.17 15.51 3.78
C GLY A 195 11.12 14.44 4.86
N GLU A 196 10.12 14.46 5.75
CA GLU A 196 9.92 13.41 6.75
C GLU A 196 9.30 12.15 6.13
N ILE A 197 8.48 12.32 5.10
CA ILE A 197 7.87 11.24 4.33
C ILE A 197 8.33 11.35 2.88
N GLU A 198 8.94 10.30 2.36
CA GLU A 198 9.34 10.22 0.94
C GLU A 198 8.23 9.58 0.12
N VAL A 199 7.83 10.25 -0.96
CA VAL A 199 6.89 9.71 -1.96
C VAL A 199 7.46 9.91 -3.36
N TYR A 200 7.32 8.91 -4.22
CA TYR A 200 7.91 8.90 -5.57
C TYR A 200 6.98 8.28 -6.63
N ASN A 201 5.83 7.74 -6.23
CA ASN A 201 4.76 7.25 -7.11
C ASN A 201 3.43 7.12 -6.33
N GLU A 202 2.36 6.74 -7.01
CA GLU A 202 1.01 6.61 -6.44
C GLU A 202 0.96 5.61 -5.27
N PHE A 203 1.62 4.47 -5.44
CA PHE A 203 1.72 3.43 -4.41
C PHE A 203 2.40 3.94 -3.14
N SER A 204 3.50 4.69 -3.25
CA SER A 204 4.17 5.28 -2.09
C SER A 204 3.27 6.27 -1.35
N VAL A 205 2.48 7.09 -2.08
CA VAL A 205 1.52 7.99 -1.44
C VAL A 205 0.45 7.21 -0.69
N GLN A 206 -0.11 6.17 -1.33
CA GLN A 206 -1.16 5.34 -0.73
C GLN A 206 -0.69 4.64 0.55
N PHE A 207 0.49 4.00 0.51
CA PHE A 207 1.05 3.29 1.66
C PHE A 207 1.41 4.23 2.79
N GLU A 208 2.14 5.30 2.50
CA GLU A 208 2.56 6.27 3.52
C GLU A 208 1.36 7.00 4.13
N LEU A 209 0.34 7.34 3.33
CA LEU A 209 -0.87 7.98 3.85
C LEU A 209 -1.67 7.03 4.76
N ALA A 210 -1.80 5.75 4.38
CA ALA A 210 -2.47 4.79 5.25
C ALA A 210 -1.75 4.59 6.58
N ILE A 211 -0.42 4.47 6.57
CA ILE A 211 0.40 4.40 7.80
C ILE A 211 0.20 5.68 8.63
N PHE A 212 0.30 6.84 7.98
CA PHE A 212 0.12 8.14 8.63
C PHE A 212 -1.23 8.28 9.31
N LEU A 213 -2.32 7.85 8.65
CA LEU A 213 -3.67 7.92 9.17
C LEU A 213 -3.87 6.92 10.30
N ARG A 214 -3.38 5.68 10.16
CA ARG A 214 -3.50 4.65 11.22
C ARG A 214 -2.78 5.03 12.50
N ALA A 215 -1.67 5.75 12.39
CA ALA A 215 -0.94 6.26 13.55
C ALA A 215 -1.63 7.45 14.26
N ARG A 216 -2.66 8.06 13.65
CA ARG A 216 -3.25 9.33 14.11
C ARG A 216 -4.75 9.31 14.35
N LEU A 217 -5.48 8.47 13.64
CA LEU A 217 -6.92 8.33 13.83
C LEU A 217 -7.19 7.46 15.05
N ASP A 218 -8.32 7.75 15.71
CA ASP A 218 -8.81 6.94 16.82
C ASP A 218 -9.07 5.50 16.36
N ASN A 219 -8.79 4.53 17.23
CA ASN A 219 -8.96 3.09 16.99
C ASN A 219 -10.42 2.70 16.64
N GLN A 220 -11.39 3.60 16.84
CA GLN A 220 -12.76 3.41 16.36
C GLN A 220 -12.86 3.32 14.82
N TYR A 221 -11.88 3.87 14.08
CA TYR A 221 -11.87 3.86 12.62
C TYR A 221 -10.96 2.75 12.07
N LYS A 222 -11.52 1.94 11.16
CA LYS A 222 -10.79 0.99 10.32
C LYS A 222 -10.30 1.69 9.07
N ILE A 223 -9.01 1.58 8.76
CA ILE A 223 -8.39 2.13 7.54
C ILE A 223 -7.91 0.97 6.68
N GLN A 224 -8.45 0.84 5.46
CA GLN A 224 -8.18 -0.28 4.57
C GLN A 224 -7.82 0.21 3.17
N LEU A 225 -6.92 -0.52 2.51
CA LEU A 225 -6.44 -0.23 1.17
C LEU A 225 -7.12 -1.15 0.15
N GLU A 226 -7.26 -0.67 -1.09
CA GLU A 226 -7.66 -1.48 -2.25
C GLU A 226 -8.93 -2.29 -1.97
N ARG A 227 -9.95 -1.64 -1.39
CA ARG A 227 -11.18 -2.30 -0.98
C ARG A 227 -12.26 -2.18 -2.02
N ASN A 228 -12.91 -3.31 -2.30
CA ASN A 228 -14.05 -3.32 -3.19
C ASN A 228 -15.27 -2.65 -2.54
N ILE A 229 -16.03 -1.88 -3.32
CA ILE A 229 -17.30 -1.26 -2.88
C ILE A 229 -18.32 -2.26 -2.33
N SER A 230 -18.22 -3.54 -2.70
CA SER A 230 -19.06 -4.60 -2.14
C SER A 230 -18.90 -4.79 -0.64
N LEU A 231 -17.83 -4.27 -0.03
CA LEU A 231 -17.68 -4.22 1.42
C LEU A 231 -18.82 -3.45 2.11
N PHE A 232 -19.45 -2.51 1.41
CA PHE A 232 -20.55 -1.67 1.88
C PHE A 232 -21.89 -2.01 1.21
N ASP A 233 -22.02 -3.23 0.70
CA ASP A 233 -23.24 -3.74 0.06
C ASP A 233 -23.70 -2.89 -1.16
N LEU A 234 -22.76 -2.19 -1.79
CA LEU A 234 -23.02 -1.34 -2.95
C LEU A 234 -23.11 -2.16 -4.25
N ASN A 235 -24.09 -1.83 -5.09
CA ASN A 235 -24.31 -2.52 -6.36
C ASN A 235 -23.29 -2.07 -7.42
N LYS A 236 -22.47 -3.00 -7.89
CA LYS A 236 -21.40 -2.80 -8.87
C LYS A 236 -21.86 -2.23 -10.22
N SER A 237 -23.13 -2.38 -10.61
CA SER A 237 -23.62 -1.84 -11.88
C SER A 237 -23.82 -0.31 -11.86
N SER A 238 -23.88 0.28 -10.67
CA SER A 238 -24.18 1.71 -10.49
C SER A 238 -22.93 2.59 -10.43
N PHE A 239 -21.72 2.00 -10.43
CA PHE A 239 -20.47 2.72 -10.20
C PHE A 239 -19.53 2.65 -11.39
N LEU A 240 -18.78 3.73 -11.60
CA LEU A 240 -17.71 3.79 -12.60
C LEU A 240 -16.50 2.92 -12.23
N LYS A 241 -16.20 2.86 -10.93
CA LYS A 241 -15.10 2.07 -10.36
C LYS A 241 -15.64 1.10 -9.32
N ARG A 242 -14.79 0.13 -8.95
CA ARG A 242 -15.15 -0.92 -7.99
C ARG A 242 -14.22 -1.01 -6.80
N GLU A 243 -12.99 -0.53 -6.93
CA GLU A 243 -12.00 -0.50 -5.87
C GLU A 243 -11.83 0.93 -5.40
N MET A 244 -11.65 1.10 -4.09
CA MET A 244 -11.34 2.34 -3.42
C MET A 244 -9.88 2.29 -2.94
N ASP A 245 -9.12 3.35 -3.19
CA ASP A 245 -7.68 3.36 -2.86
C ASP A 245 -7.47 3.30 -1.35
N ILE A 246 -8.10 4.20 -0.59
CA ILE A 246 -8.15 4.16 0.88
C ILE A 246 -9.58 4.38 1.36
N VAL A 247 -10.09 3.46 2.18
CA VAL A 247 -11.36 3.61 2.87
C VAL A 247 -11.17 3.67 4.38
N ILE A 248 -11.90 4.60 5.02
CA ILE A 248 -11.87 4.84 6.46
C ILE A 248 -13.30 4.71 6.96
N PHE A 249 -13.58 3.85 7.94
CA PHE A 249 -14.95 3.67 8.41
C PHE A 249 -15.00 3.22 9.86
N ASP A 250 -16.05 3.60 10.58
CA ASP A 250 -16.30 3.12 11.93
C ASP A 250 -16.77 1.65 11.94
N GLU A 251 -16.77 1.00 13.09
CA GLU A 251 -17.18 -0.40 13.18
C GLU A 251 -18.60 -0.66 12.65
N SER A 252 -19.52 0.30 12.83
CA SER A 252 -20.90 0.21 12.37
C SER A 252 -21.08 0.52 10.87
N LYS A 253 -20.04 1.03 10.19
CA LYS A 253 -20.06 1.56 8.81
C LYS A 253 -21.05 2.72 8.61
N SER A 254 -21.48 3.36 9.70
CA SER A 254 -22.33 4.54 9.69
C SER A 254 -21.56 5.79 9.26
N GLU A 255 -20.30 5.90 9.68
CA GLU A 255 -19.36 6.88 9.18
C GLU A 255 -18.35 6.19 8.27
N LYS A 256 -18.26 6.67 7.03
CA LYS A 256 -17.32 6.11 6.06
C LYS A 256 -16.82 7.19 5.11
N TYR A 257 -15.53 7.14 4.83
CA TYR A 257 -14.80 8.12 4.05
C TYR A 257 -13.96 7.40 3.01
N CYS A 258 -13.77 8.01 1.85
CA CYS A 258 -12.93 7.49 0.79
C CYS A 258 -11.88 8.51 0.41
N ILE A 259 -10.66 8.07 0.18
CA ILE A 259 -9.60 8.88 -0.44
C ILE A 259 -9.15 8.15 -1.69
N GLU A 260 -9.29 8.82 -2.84
CA GLU A 260 -8.71 8.41 -4.11
C GLU A 260 -7.41 9.17 -4.35
N ILE A 261 -6.42 8.50 -4.95
CA ILE A 261 -5.05 9.00 -5.04
C ILE A 261 -4.59 8.97 -6.50
N LYS A 262 -4.01 10.09 -6.92
CA LYS A 262 -3.35 10.22 -8.22
C LYS A 262 -1.95 10.77 -8.07
N TYR A 263 -0.96 10.00 -8.53
CA TYR A 263 0.40 10.49 -8.75
C TYR A 263 0.76 10.30 -10.23
N PRO A 264 0.26 11.19 -11.10
CA PRO A 264 0.47 11.02 -12.53
C PRO A 264 1.95 11.16 -12.90
N ASN A 265 2.47 10.14 -13.59
CA ASN A 265 3.84 10.13 -14.12
C ASN A 265 3.90 10.74 -15.53
N ASN A 266 5.09 11.14 -15.99
CA ASN A 266 5.29 11.88 -17.25
C ASN A 266 4.52 11.31 -18.47
N GLY A 267 3.79 12.18 -19.17
CA GLY A 267 3.12 11.88 -20.45
C GLY A 267 1.59 11.92 -20.35
N GLN A 268 0.89 11.72 -21.48
CA GLN A 268 -0.58 11.58 -21.55
C GLN A 268 -1.41 12.55 -20.66
N TYR A 269 -0.95 13.79 -20.51
CA TYR A 269 -1.51 14.76 -19.56
C TYR A 269 -3.04 14.91 -19.64
N PRO A 270 -3.66 15.01 -20.84
CA PRO A 270 -5.11 15.09 -20.93
C PRO A 270 -5.82 13.86 -20.36
N GLU A 271 -5.32 12.65 -20.64
CA GLU A 271 -5.92 11.41 -20.15
C GLU A 271 -5.78 11.27 -18.63
N GLN A 272 -4.65 11.71 -18.08
CA GLN A 272 -4.44 11.70 -16.63
C GLN A 272 -5.32 12.73 -15.92
N MET A 273 -5.50 13.93 -16.50
CA MET A 273 -6.49 14.90 -16.04
C MET A 273 -7.91 14.34 -16.10
N PHE A 274 -8.25 13.60 -17.17
CA PHE A 274 -9.55 12.96 -17.30
C PHE A 274 -9.75 11.84 -16.28
N SER A 275 -8.70 11.08 -15.95
CA SER A 275 -8.72 10.08 -14.88
C SER A 275 -9.06 10.72 -13.53
N ILE A 276 -8.41 11.84 -13.17
CA ILE A 276 -8.73 12.59 -11.94
C ILE A 276 -10.22 12.95 -11.90
N CYS A 277 -10.80 13.38 -13.03
CA CYS A 277 -12.24 13.66 -13.10
C CYS A 277 -13.10 12.39 -12.89
N LYS A 278 -12.68 11.23 -13.41
CA LYS A 278 -13.38 9.96 -13.15
C LYS A 278 -13.36 9.58 -11.68
N ASP A 279 -12.24 9.79 -11.01
CA ASP A 279 -12.09 9.51 -9.59
C ASP A 279 -13.01 10.41 -8.77
N ILE A 280 -13.07 11.72 -9.07
CA ILE A 280 -14.05 12.65 -8.48
C ILE A 280 -15.49 12.16 -8.70
N LYS A 281 -15.85 11.73 -9.92
CA LYS A 281 -17.21 11.23 -10.16
C LYS A 281 -17.52 9.97 -9.35
N PHE A 282 -16.56 9.07 -9.26
CA PHE A 282 -16.71 7.87 -8.45
C PHE A 282 -16.94 8.24 -6.98
N LEU A 283 -16.23 9.24 -6.46
CA LEU A 283 -16.44 9.78 -5.12
C LEU A 283 -17.82 10.42 -4.93
N GLU A 284 -18.35 11.14 -5.94
CA GLU A 284 -19.75 11.63 -5.93
C GLU A 284 -20.73 10.46 -5.76
N GLN A 285 -20.54 9.39 -6.56
CA GLN A 285 -21.39 8.19 -6.49
C GLN A 285 -21.33 7.53 -5.10
N LEU A 286 -20.16 7.49 -4.46
CA LEU A 286 -20.03 6.95 -3.10
C LEU A 286 -20.81 7.79 -2.08
N GLN A 287 -20.79 9.12 -2.19
CA GLN A 287 -21.53 10.00 -1.29
C GLN A 287 -23.05 9.89 -1.47
N GLU A 288 -23.52 9.78 -2.70
CA GLU A 288 -24.93 9.48 -2.99
C GLU A 288 -25.40 8.19 -2.33
N HIS A 289 -24.47 7.25 -2.07
CA HIS A 289 -24.72 5.98 -1.41
C HIS A 289 -24.25 5.96 0.06
N GLY A 290 -24.20 7.12 0.70
CA GLY A 290 -24.07 7.25 2.14
C GLY A 290 -22.63 7.27 2.67
N PHE A 291 -21.63 7.54 1.82
CA PHE A 291 -20.32 7.98 2.30
C PHE A 291 -20.42 9.39 2.87
N SER A 292 -19.77 9.61 4.02
CA SER A 292 -19.86 10.84 4.81
C SER A 292 -19.13 12.01 4.13
N LYS A 293 -17.85 11.82 3.82
CA LYS A 293 -17.03 12.74 3.01
C LYS A 293 -15.99 11.95 2.25
N SER A 294 -15.61 12.43 1.07
CA SER A 294 -14.58 11.80 0.25
C SER A 294 -13.61 12.83 -0.29
N TYR A 295 -12.40 12.39 -0.63
CA TYR A 295 -11.33 13.28 -1.08
C TYR A 295 -10.59 12.68 -2.25
N GLU A 296 -10.28 13.51 -3.24
CA GLU A 296 -9.29 13.21 -4.27
C GLU A 296 -7.96 13.89 -3.86
N LEU A 297 -6.89 13.11 -3.75
CA LEU A 297 -5.54 13.58 -3.46
C LEU A 297 -4.66 13.42 -4.71
N VAL A 298 -4.24 14.54 -5.29
CA VAL A 298 -3.37 14.55 -6.47
C VAL A 298 -2.01 15.12 -6.12
N ILE A 299 -0.92 14.43 -6.48
CA ILE A 299 0.46 14.94 -6.38
C ILE A 299 1.11 14.88 -7.76
N VAL A 300 1.61 16.02 -8.25
CA VAL A 300 2.17 16.15 -9.61
C VAL A 300 3.58 16.73 -9.57
N SER A 301 4.45 16.23 -10.43
CA SER A 301 5.81 16.78 -10.64
C SER A 301 5.93 17.67 -11.88
N SER A 302 4.91 17.68 -12.75
CA SER A 302 4.94 18.40 -14.02
C SER A 302 4.12 19.68 -13.96
N ASP A 303 4.71 20.77 -14.41
CA ASP A 303 4.05 22.07 -14.50
C ASP A 303 2.88 22.11 -15.50
N LEU A 304 2.80 21.11 -16.38
CA LEU A 304 1.72 20.93 -17.34
C LEU A 304 0.37 20.64 -16.67
N TYR A 305 0.32 20.38 -15.37
CA TYR A 305 -0.95 20.27 -14.66
C TYR A 305 -1.54 21.61 -14.22
N TYR A 306 -0.72 22.65 -14.04
CA TYR A 306 -1.14 23.85 -13.30
C TYR A 306 -0.66 25.18 -13.90
N ILE A 307 0.34 25.19 -14.78
CA ILE A 307 0.76 26.40 -15.50
C ILE A 307 -0.07 26.53 -16.78
N ASN A 308 -0.64 27.71 -17.00
CA ASN A 308 -1.31 28.03 -18.25
C ASN A 308 -0.26 28.21 -19.37
N LYS A 309 -0.10 27.18 -20.20
CA LYS A 309 0.73 27.18 -21.42
C LYS A 309 -0.12 27.15 -22.69
N GLY A 310 -1.39 27.56 -22.60
CA GLY A 310 -2.39 27.34 -23.64
C GLY A 310 -2.95 25.90 -23.63
N GLY A 311 -3.89 25.64 -24.54
CA GLY A 311 -4.69 24.43 -24.62
C GLY A 311 -6.18 24.77 -24.81
N SER A 312 -7.00 23.74 -25.06
CA SER A 312 -8.46 23.82 -25.00
C SER A 312 -9.01 22.71 -24.11
N ASP A 313 -10.29 22.81 -23.74
CA ASP A 313 -11.05 21.78 -23.05
C ASP A 313 -10.52 21.48 -21.65
N ILE A 314 -10.07 20.24 -21.39
CA ILE A 314 -9.65 19.79 -20.05
C ILE A 314 -8.46 20.59 -19.51
N TYR A 315 -7.60 21.11 -20.40
CA TYR A 315 -6.49 21.96 -19.98
C TYR A 315 -6.97 23.30 -19.42
N ASP A 316 -8.02 23.90 -19.99
CA ASP A 316 -8.57 25.15 -19.48
C ASP A 316 -9.15 24.93 -18.08
N MET A 317 -9.84 23.80 -17.87
CA MET A 317 -10.41 23.44 -16.58
C MET A 317 -9.36 23.33 -15.48
N PHE A 318 -8.21 22.69 -15.77
CA PHE A 318 -7.12 22.51 -14.80
C PHE A 318 -6.24 23.74 -14.59
N ARG A 319 -5.95 24.49 -15.66
CA ARG A 319 -4.89 25.53 -15.66
C ARG A 319 -5.46 26.95 -15.60
N LYS A 320 -6.48 27.23 -16.42
CA LYS A 320 -7.03 28.58 -16.62
C LYS A 320 -8.16 28.85 -15.65
N ASP A 321 -9.22 28.04 -15.71
CA ASP A 321 -10.41 28.19 -14.90
C ASP A 321 -10.20 27.68 -13.48
N LYS A 322 -9.29 26.69 -13.33
CA LYS A 322 -9.00 26.00 -12.06
C LYS A 322 -10.28 25.53 -11.38
N LEU A 323 -11.18 24.96 -12.17
CA LEU A 323 -12.53 24.58 -11.77
C LEU A 323 -13.01 23.40 -12.59
N LEU A 324 -13.31 22.28 -11.92
CA LEU A 324 -13.94 21.11 -12.53
C LEU A 324 -15.45 21.14 -12.24
N ARG A 325 -16.27 20.95 -13.27
CA ARG A 325 -17.73 20.93 -13.16
C ARG A 325 -18.38 20.42 -14.45
N GLY A 326 -19.60 19.89 -14.32
CA GLY A 326 -20.47 19.60 -15.46
C GLY A 326 -19.88 18.57 -16.42
N ARG A 327 -20.21 18.72 -17.70
CA ARG A 327 -19.82 17.77 -18.76
C ARG A 327 -18.35 17.90 -19.11
N ILE A 328 -17.64 16.77 -19.07
CA ILE A 328 -16.23 16.62 -19.44
C ILE A 328 -16.12 15.49 -20.46
N ILE A 329 -15.52 15.78 -21.61
CA ILE A 329 -15.36 14.82 -22.70
C ILE A 329 -13.94 14.27 -22.65
N LYS A 330 -13.78 12.96 -22.88
CA LYS A 330 -12.46 12.35 -22.99
C LYS A 330 -11.62 13.05 -24.07
N PRO A 331 -10.39 13.48 -23.74
CA PRO A 331 -9.65 14.39 -24.60
C PRO A 331 -9.00 13.71 -25.82
N THR A 332 -8.57 12.45 -25.71
CA THR A 332 -7.90 11.72 -26.79
C THR A 332 -8.40 10.27 -26.93
N GLY A 333 -8.04 9.60 -28.04
CA GLY A 333 -8.54 8.26 -28.37
C GLY A 333 -9.97 8.27 -28.93
N ARG A 334 -10.74 7.19 -28.69
CA ARG A 334 -12.18 7.21 -29.00
C ARG A 334 -12.86 8.21 -28.06
N LYS A 335 -13.46 9.26 -28.63
CA LYS A 335 -14.19 10.32 -27.90
C LYS A 335 -15.64 9.91 -27.59
N ASP A 336 -15.86 8.63 -27.34
CA ASP A 336 -17.17 8.05 -27.00
C ASP A 336 -17.45 8.09 -25.49
N GLU A 337 -16.44 8.41 -24.69
CA GLU A 337 -16.56 8.50 -23.24
C GLU A 337 -16.75 9.95 -22.79
N GLU A 338 -17.85 10.19 -22.09
CA GLU A 338 -18.16 11.44 -21.43
C GLU A 338 -18.46 11.21 -19.94
N LEU A 339 -18.20 12.25 -19.17
CA LEU A 339 -18.43 12.29 -17.74
C LEU A 339 -19.24 13.53 -17.40
N ILE A 340 -20.15 13.43 -16.43
CA ILE A 340 -20.87 14.58 -15.87
C ILE A 340 -20.59 14.63 -14.38
N LEU A 341 -19.89 15.68 -13.94
CA LEU A 341 -19.72 16.02 -12.54
C LEU A 341 -20.94 16.83 -12.06
N ASP A 342 -21.55 16.39 -10.97
CA ASP A 342 -22.70 17.07 -10.36
C ASP A 342 -22.23 18.26 -9.50
N GLY A 343 -21.04 18.14 -8.90
CA GLY A 343 -20.40 19.16 -8.10
C GLY A 343 -19.60 20.20 -8.89
N LYS A 344 -19.00 21.12 -8.12
CA LYS A 344 -18.07 22.15 -8.61
C LYS A 344 -16.83 22.20 -7.73
N TYR A 345 -15.69 21.84 -8.30
CA TYR A 345 -14.46 21.60 -7.56
C TYR A 345 -13.38 22.60 -7.96
N ARG A 346 -13.07 23.53 -7.06
CA ARG A 346 -12.00 24.50 -7.27
C ARG A 346 -10.63 23.86 -7.03
N LEU A 347 -9.70 24.10 -7.95
CA LEU A 347 -8.37 23.52 -7.92
C LEU A 347 -7.38 24.49 -7.26
N ASN A 348 -7.08 24.25 -5.98
CA ASN A 348 -6.16 25.03 -5.18
C ASN A 348 -4.83 24.27 -5.01
N TRP A 349 -3.89 24.51 -5.92
CA TRP A 349 -2.57 23.86 -5.88
C TRP A 349 -1.73 24.31 -4.69
N ILE A 350 -1.18 23.34 -3.95
CA ILE A 350 -0.31 23.52 -2.79
C ILE A 350 1.14 23.28 -3.23
N ASP A 351 2.02 24.24 -2.93
CA ASP A 351 3.46 24.12 -3.19
C ASP A 351 4.14 23.24 -2.15
N MET A 352 4.77 22.16 -2.61
CA MET A 352 5.47 21.20 -1.76
C MET A 352 6.95 21.58 -1.65
N ASN A 353 7.82 21.06 -2.51
CA ASN A 353 9.28 21.18 -2.43
C ASN A 353 9.94 21.71 -3.72
N GLY A 354 9.27 22.63 -4.44
CA GLY A 354 9.78 23.22 -5.68
C GLY A 354 9.64 22.32 -6.92
N GLU A 355 9.66 21.00 -6.74
CA GLU A 355 9.45 20.02 -7.80
C GLU A 355 8.02 19.46 -7.81
N LEU A 356 7.40 19.31 -6.64
CA LEU A 356 6.05 18.78 -6.51
C LEU A 356 5.00 19.86 -6.18
N LYS A 357 3.79 19.66 -6.73
CA LYS A 357 2.57 20.32 -6.28
C LYS A 357 1.53 19.30 -5.88
N ALA A 358 0.71 19.64 -4.90
CA ALA A 358 -0.37 18.79 -4.42
C ALA A 358 -1.73 19.49 -4.56
N LEU A 359 -2.78 18.70 -4.57
CA LEU A 359 -4.17 19.14 -4.56
C LEU A 359 -4.97 18.21 -3.66
N ILE A 360 -5.75 18.79 -2.75
CA ILE A 360 -6.78 18.08 -1.99
C ILE A 360 -8.13 18.60 -2.49
N ILE A 361 -8.95 17.73 -3.07
CA ILE A 361 -10.31 18.06 -3.52
C ILE A 361 -11.29 17.35 -2.59
N PRO A 362 -11.99 18.08 -1.70
CA PRO A 362 -13.16 17.54 -1.02
C PRO A 362 -14.27 17.36 -2.05
N VAL A 363 -14.78 16.14 -2.16
CA VAL A 363 -15.91 15.82 -3.04
C VAL A 363 -17.23 16.07 -2.35
#